data_AF-A3QNZ4-F1
#
_entry.id   AF-A3QNZ4-F1
#
_cell.length_a   1.000
_cell.length_b   1.000
_cell.length_c   1.000
_cell.angle_alpha   90.00
_cell.angle_beta   90.00
_cell.angle_gamma   90.00
#
_symmetry.space_group_name_H-M   'P 1'
#
loop_
_entity.id
_entity.type
_entity.pdbx_description
1 polymer ?
#
loop_
_entity_poly.entity_id
_entity_poly.type
_entity_poly.pdbx_seq_one_letter_code
_entity_poly.pdbx_strand_id
1 'polypeptide(L)'
;MKKLAIMAATSTILAMSSSHAAFTGSGSTGTTKLTVTEQCQVLVTGSDATKTRGELTDGARVGILSVTAKGCNTEHAALRAQPDNYHQGKIVLLRDDQQARINVRLQSFDGSAWNTNGDTVYRADAGNWGGNLFVVVDGDNVDKPAGSYILNLDGGYWTS
;
A
#
# COMPACT_ATOMS: atom_id res chain seq x y z
N MET A 1 43.90 -51.52 29.87
CA MET A 1 43.07 -50.94 28.79
C MET A 1 42.22 -49.83 29.38
N LYS A 2 42.56 -48.55 29.14
CA LYS A 2 41.94 -47.38 29.77
C LYS A 2 41.00 -46.72 28.74
N LYS A 3 39.69 -46.82 28.95
CA LYS A 3 38.65 -46.22 28.08
C LYS A 3 38.71 -44.69 28.19
N LEU A 4 38.89 -43.99 27.08
CA LEU A 4 38.67 -42.54 27.00
C LEU A 4 37.18 -42.29 26.72
N ALA A 5 36.52 -41.57 27.62
CA ALA A 5 35.18 -41.04 27.40
C ALA A 5 35.27 -39.71 26.64
N ILE A 6 34.63 -39.64 25.48
CA ILE A 6 34.45 -38.40 24.72
C ILE A 6 33.22 -37.71 25.31
N MET A 7 33.43 -36.62 26.07
CA MET A 7 32.33 -35.73 26.42
C MET A 7 32.00 -34.88 25.18
N ALA A 8 30.85 -35.15 24.56
CA ALA A 8 30.28 -34.27 23.56
C ALA A 8 29.74 -33.02 24.28
N ALA A 9 30.40 -31.88 24.09
CA ALA A 9 29.87 -30.59 24.52
C ALA A 9 28.61 -30.28 23.71
N THR A 10 27.44 -30.37 24.34
CA THR A 10 26.18 -29.93 23.76
C THR A 10 26.24 -28.41 23.62
N SER A 11 26.66 -27.94 22.45
CA SER A 11 26.64 -26.52 22.13
C SER A 11 25.18 -26.12 21.97
N THR A 12 24.65 -25.39 22.94
CA THR A 12 23.34 -24.74 22.84
C THR A 12 23.41 -23.70 21.73
N ILE A 13 22.87 -24.04 20.56
CA ILE A 13 22.61 -23.08 19.49
C ILE A 13 21.51 -22.17 20.01
N LEU A 14 21.88 -20.99 20.49
CA LEU A 14 20.95 -19.89 20.72
C LEU A 14 20.42 -19.46 19.35
N ALA A 15 19.20 -19.88 19.01
CA ALA A 15 18.48 -19.36 17.87
C ALA A 15 18.22 -17.86 18.12
N MET A 16 19.04 -17.00 17.54
CA MET A 16 18.75 -15.58 17.49
C MET A 16 17.57 -15.40 16.54
N SER A 17 16.38 -15.17 17.09
CA SER A 17 15.20 -14.76 16.31
C SER A 17 15.47 -13.38 15.74
N SER A 18 15.94 -13.29 14.49
CA SER A 18 15.88 -12.04 13.75
C SER A 18 14.41 -11.78 13.40
N SER A 19 13.78 -10.85 14.11
CA SER A 19 12.54 -10.24 13.62
C SER A 19 12.87 -9.57 12.29
N HIS A 20 12.33 -10.10 11.20
CA HIS A 20 12.46 -9.45 9.90
C HIS A 20 11.33 -8.44 9.77
N ALA A 21 11.62 -7.28 9.17
CA ALA A 21 10.63 -6.25 8.97
C ALA A 21 9.44 -6.78 8.17
N ALA A 22 8.21 -6.54 8.64
CA ALA A 22 7.01 -7.15 8.07
C ALA A 22 5.73 -6.34 8.35
N PHE A 23 4.75 -6.50 7.46
CA PHE A 23 3.39 -6.00 7.65
C PHE A 23 2.57 -7.00 8.46
N THR A 24 1.85 -6.49 9.47
CA THR A 24 0.82 -7.24 10.19
C THR A 24 -0.53 -6.58 9.97
N GLY A 25 -1.47 -7.34 9.37
CA GLY A 25 -2.84 -6.87 9.15
C GLY A 25 -3.59 -6.71 10.47
N SER A 26 -4.10 -5.51 10.72
CA SER A 26 -4.80 -5.16 11.96
C SER A 26 -5.59 -3.87 11.72
N GLY A 27 -6.71 -3.99 10.99
CA GLY A 27 -7.52 -2.85 10.60
C GLY A 27 -8.58 -3.19 9.56
N SER A 28 -9.22 -2.16 9.03
CA SER A 28 -10.17 -2.24 7.92
C SER A 28 -9.47 -2.05 6.58
N THR A 29 -10.11 -2.51 5.50
CA THR A 29 -9.71 -2.20 4.13
C THR A 29 -10.29 -0.87 3.68
N GLY A 30 -9.47 0.01 3.11
CA GLY A 30 -9.88 1.22 2.42
C GLY A 30 -9.95 0.99 0.91
N THR A 31 -10.99 1.50 0.25
CA THR A 31 -11.20 1.36 -1.20
C THR A 31 -11.21 2.72 -1.88
N THR A 32 -10.44 2.87 -2.96
CA THR A 32 -10.51 4.02 -3.88
C THR A 32 -11.08 3.55 -5.21
N LYS A 33 -12.08 4.27 -5.73
CA LYS A 33 -12.68 4.04 -7.04
C LYS A 33 -12.43 5.23 -7.96
N LEU A 34 -12.07 4.94 -9.20
CA LEU A 34 -11.84 5.92 -10.25
C LEU A 34 -12.56 5.48 -11.52
N THR A 35 -13.41 6.34 -12.07
CA THR A 35 -13.95 6.17 -13.42
C THR A 35 -13.12 6.98 -14.41
N VAL A 36 -12.54 6.28 -15.40
CA VAL A 36 -11.80 6.89 -16.51
C VAL A 36 -12.70 7.01 -17.72
N THR A 37 -12.71 8.19 -18.34
CA THR A 37 -13.55 8.53 -19.50
C THR A 37 -12.73 8.99 -20.71
N GLU A 38 -13.33 8.93 -21.90
CA GLU A 38 -12.80 9.60 -23.09
C GLU A 38 -13.03 11.12 -23.03
N GLN A 39 -12.41 11.89 -23.93
CA GLN A 39 -12.42 13.38 -23.88
C GLN A 39 -13.81 14.02 -24.02
N CYS A 40 -14.76 13.38 -24.71
CA CYS A 40 -16.15 13.83 -24.79
C CYS A 40 -16.97 13.09 -23.73
N GLN A 41 -17.39 13.80 -22.68
CA GLN A 41 -18.11 13.20 -21.56
C GLN A 41 -19.52 13.76 -21.41
N VAL A 42 -20.48 12.86 -21.12
CA VAL A 42 -21.75 13.18 -20.48
C VAL A 42 -21.68 12.64 -19.05
N LEU A 43 -21.59 13.53 -18.08
CA LEU A 43 -21.38 13.17 -16.67
C LEU A 43 -22.73 12.99 -15.96
N VAL A 44 -22.94 11.81 -15.38
CA VAL A 44 -24.03 11.52 -14.44
C VAL A 44 -23.37 11.19 -13.09
N THR A 45 -23.26 12.16 -12.19
CA THR A 45 -22.43 12.03 -10.98
C THR A 45 -23.13 11.25 -9.85
N GLY A 46 -22.45 10.19 -9.38
CA GLY A 46 -22.39 9.80 -7.96
C GLY A 46 -21.09 10.34 -7.31
N SER A 47 -20.80 9.95 -6.07
CA SER A 47 -19.67 10.47 -5.26
C SER A 47 -18.26 10.00 -5.67
N ASP A 48 -18.13 9.22 -6.76
CA ASP A 48 -16.87 8.63 -7.19
C ASP A 48 -16.03 9.62 -8.01
N ALA A 49 -14.70 9.51 -7.91
CA ALA A 49 -13.79 10.36 -8.69
C ALA A 49 -13.88 9.99 -10.18
N THR A 50 -13.96 11.00 -11.04
CA THR A 50 -13.93 10.83 -12.50
C THR A 50 -12.79 11.63 -13.10
N LYS A 51 -12.06 11.02 -14.05
CA LYS A 51 -10.96 11.64 -14.80
C LYS A 51 -11.07 11.26 -16.27
N THR A 52 -10.85 12.19 -17.17
CA THR A 52 -10.58 11.83 -18.57
C THR A 52 -9.20 11.18 -18.68
N ARG A 53 -8.98 10.36 -19.71
CA ARG A 53 -7.65 9.75 -19.97
C ARG A 53 -6.53 10.78 -20.02
N GLY A 54 -6.78 11.94 -20.62
CA GLY A 54 -5.81 13.03 -20.72
C GLY A 54 -5.43 13.67 -19.38
N GLU A 55 -6.22 13.46 -18.31
CA GLU A 55 -5.92 13.95 -16.96
C GLU A 55 -5.13 12.95 -16.10
N LEU A 56 -4.84 11.75 -16.60
CA LEU A 56 -4.03 10.74 -15.91
C LEU A 56 -2.53 11.03 -16.05
N THR A 57 -2.11 12.25 -15.76
CA THR A 57 -0.71 12.69 -15.74
C THR A 57 -0.08 12.42 -14.37
N ASP A 58 1.25 12.39 -14.30
CA ASP A 58 1.96 12.21 -13.03
C ASP A 58 1.49 13.20 -11.95
N GLY A 59 1.25 12.69 -10.74
CA GLY A 59 0.77 13.48 -9.60
C GLY A 59 -0.71 13.86 -9.64
N ALA A 60 -1.46 13.49 -10.68
CA ALA A 60 -2.90 13.71 -10.71
C ALA A 60 -3.59 12.98 -9.53
N ARG A 61 -4.41 13.70 -8.78
CA ARG A 61 -5.15 13.16 -7.64
C ARG A 61 -6.37 12.38 -8.11
N VAL A 62 -6.52 11.16 -7.62
CA VAL A 62 -7.60 10.23 -8.01
C VAL A 62 -8.40 9.72 -6.81
N GLY A 63 -7.94 9.96 -5.58
CA GLY A 63 -8.68 9.58 -4.38
C GLY A 63 -8.07 10.14 -3.09
N ILE A 64 -8.82 9.99 -2.00
CA ILE A 64 -8.40 10.33 -0.64
C ILE A 64 -8.73 9.13 0.26
N LEU A 65 -7.77 8.76 1.10
CA LEU A 65 -7.93 7.74 2.14
C LEU A 65 -7.82 8.42 3.50
N SER A 66 -8.89 8.35 4.29
CA SER A 66 -8.85 8.75 5.70
C SER A 66 -8.39 7.58 6.55
N VAL A 67 -7.32 7.79 7.30
CA VAL A 67 -6.64 6.75 8.07
C VAL A 67 -6.60 7.16 9.53
N THR A 68 -6.82 6.22 10.42
CA THR A 68 -6.72 6.41 11.87
C THR A 68 -6.09 5.18 12.49
N ALA A 69 -4.88 5.33 13.01
CA ALA A 69 -4.13 4.33 13.76
C ALA A 69 -4.28 4.60 15.25
N LYS A 70 -4.75 3.60 16.00
CA LYS A 70 -4.97 3.64 17.44
C LYS A 70 -4.32 2.42 18.09
N GLY A 71 -3.62 2.63 19.21
CA GLY A 71 -2.87 1.58 19.90
C GLY A 71 -1.52 1.23 19.27
N CYS A 72 -1.07 1.97 18.24
CA CYS A 72 0.20 1.71 17.53
C CYS A 72 1.37 2.43 18.22
N ASN A 73 1.53 2.27 19.54
CA ASN A 73 2.47 3.09 20.31
C ASN A 73 3.92 2.96 19.85
N THR A 74 4.34 1.75 19.50
CA THR A 74 5.70 1.41 19.07
C THR A 74 5.78 1.00 17.60
N GLU A 75 4.63 0.82 16.95
CA GLU A 75 4.50 0.33 15.60
C GLU A 75 4.26 1.47 14.62
N HIS A 76 4.61 1.23 13.35
CA HIS A 76 4.39 2.16 12.26
C HIS A 76 3.03 1.89 11.61
N ALA A 77 2.14 2.89 11.54
CA ALA A 77 0.89 2.74 10.79
C ALA A 77 1.18 2.35 9.33
N ALA A 78 0.48 1.34 8.80
CA ALA A 78 0.77 0.80 7.47
C ALA A 78 -0.51 0.48 6.69
N LEU A 79 -0.37 0.56 5.36
CA LEU A 79 -1.37 0.15 4.38
C LEU A 79 -0.70 -0.81 3.40
N ARG A 80 -1.30 -1.97 3.18
CA ARG A 80 -0.81 -2.95 2.20
C ARG A 80 -1.78 -3.08 1.05
N ALA A 81 -1.29 -2.95 -0.18
CA ALA A 81 -2.09 -3.24 -1.36
C ALA A 81 -2.51 -4.71 -1.38
N GLN A 82 -3.78 -4.96 -1.71
CA GLN A 82 -4.23 -6.32 -1.94
C GLN A 82 -3.47 -6.94 -3.14
N PRO A 83 -3.37 -8.28 -3.23
CA PRO A 83 -2.55 -8.94 -4.26
C PRO A 83 -2.83 -8.46 -5.68
N ASP A 84 -4.10 -8.24 -6.02
CA ASP A 84 -4.52 -7.77 -7.35
C ASP A 84 -4.12 -6.31 -7.63
N ASN A 85 -3.86 -5.53 -6.58
CA ASN A 85 -3.46 -4.13 -6.62
C ASN A 85 -1.94 -3.93 -6.49
N TYR A 86 -1.14 -4.99 -6.54
CA TYR A 86 0.31 -4.89 -6.61
C TYR A 86 0.87 -5.66 -7.81
N HIS A 87 1.54 -4.95 -8.72
CA HIS A 87 2.03 -5.53 -9.96
C HIS A 87 3.40 -4.94 -10.33
N GLN A 88 4.38 -5.82 -10.57
CA GLN A 88 5.73 -5.44 -11.04
C GLN A 88 6.39 -4.32 -10.21
N GLY A 89 6.28 -4.38 -8.88
CA GLY A 89 6.91 -3.39 -8.00
C GLY A 89 6.10 -2.10 -7.81
N LYS A 90 4.87 -2.04 -8.31
CA LYS A 90 4.00 -0.86 -8.25
C LYS A 90 2.65 -1.20 -7.64
N ILE A 91 2.13 -0.26 -6.85
CA ILE A 91 0.73 -0.26 -6.43
C ILE A 91 -0.10 0.28 -7.60
N VAL A 92 -1.22 -0.37 -7.89
CA VAL A 92 -2.05 -0.05 -9.05
C VAL A 92 -3.53 0.01 -8.69
N LEU A 93 -4.25 0.96 -9.29
CA LEU A 93 -5.69 0.78 -9.49
C LEU A 93 -5.88 -0.26 -10.61
N LEU A 94 -6.67 -1.28 -10.36
CA LEU A 94 -6.99 -2.34 -11.31
C LEU A 94 -8.36 -2.09 -11.95
N ARG A 95 -8.46 -2.19 -13.27
CA ARG A 95 -9.76 -2.09 -13.96
C ARG A 95 -10.66 -3.25 -13.55
N ASP A 96 -11.97 -3.05 -13.52
CA ASP A 96 -12.94 -4.07 -13.08
C ASP A 96 -12.83 -5.41 -13.85
N ASP A 97 -12.41 -5.37 -15.13
CA ASP A 97 -12.19 -6.57 -15.96
C ASP A 97 -10.76 -7.15 -15.85
N GLN A 98 -9.94 -6.59 -14.97
CA GLN A 98 -8.55 -6.95 -14.70
C GLN A 98 -7.57 -6.79 -15.88
N GLN A 99 -7.97 -6.16 -16.98
CA GLN A 99 -7.13 -6.06 -18.19
C GLN A 99 -6.25 -4.81 -18.23
N ALA A 100 -6.51 -3.82 -17.38
CA ALA A 100 -5.76 -2.57 -17.35
C ALA A 100 -5.42 -2.14 -15.91
N ARG A 101 -4.29 -1.46 -15.76
CA ARG A 101 -3.75 -1.00 -14.48
C ARG A 101 -3.32 0.46 -14.61
N ILE A 102 -3.59 1.27 -13.59
CA ILE A 102 -3.06 2.63 -13.46
C ILE A 102 -2.11 2.63 -12.28
N ASN A 103 -0.85 2.97 -12.51
CA ASN A 103 0.15 3.06 -11.45
C ASN A 103 -0.18 4.24 -10.53
N VAL A 104 -0.10 4.01 -9.22
CA VAL A 104 -0.36 5.03 -8.21
C VAL A 104 0.66 4.97 -7.09
N ARG A 105 0.79 6.09 -6.38
CA ARG A 105 1.52 6.21 -5.12
C ARG A 105 0.64 6.91 -4.08
N LEU A 106 0.98 6.71 -2.81
CA LEU A 106 0.33 7.41 -1.71
C LEU A 106 1.15 8.63 -1.31
N GLN A 107 0.47 9.75 -1.10
CA GLN A 107 1.09 10.99 -0.64
C GLN A 107 0.35 11.51 0.57
N SER A 108 1.07 11.79 1.66
CA SER A 108 0.45 12.36 2.87
C SER A 108 -0.08 13.77 2.64
N PHE A 109 -1.25 14.06 3.20
CA PHE A 109 -1.84 15.39 3.14
C PHE A 109 -1.06 16.40 4.00
N ASP A 110 -0.61 15.94 5.16
CA ASP A 110 0.08 16.75 6.18
C ASP A 110 1.60 16.84 5.96
N GLY A 111 2.13 16.21 4.90
CA GLY A 111 3.56 16.14 4.62
C GLY A 111 4.32 15.15 5.51
N SER A 112 3.64 14.33 6.32
CA SER A 112 4.28 13.26 7.09
C SER A 112 5.07 12.33 6.17
N ALA A 113 6.22 11.84 6.65
CA ALA A 113 7.06 10.94 5.89
C ALA A 113 6.49 9.51 5.89
N TRP A 114 6.43 8.89 4.71
CA TRP A 114 6.02 7.51 4.50
C TRP A 114 7.03 6.80 3.61
N ASN A 115 7.26 5.52 3.90
CA ASN A 115 8.16 4.65 3.18
C ASN A 115 7.36 3.58 2.42
N THR A 116 7.96 3.04 1.36
CA THR A 116 7.38 1.93 0.60
C THR A 116 8.33 0.74 0.66
N ASN A 117 7.80 -0.43 1.01
CA ASN A 117 8.48 -1.71 0.88
C ASN A 117 7.53 -2.70 0.18
N GLY A 118 7.83 -2.98 -1.08
CA GLY A 118 6.99 -3.83 -1.92
C GLY A 118 5.57 -3.29 -2.06
N ASP A 119 4.59 -4.11 -1.65
CA ASP A 119 3.17 -3.80 -1.66
C ASP A 119 2.70 -2.95 -0.46
N THR A 120 3.60 -2.65 0.48
CA THR A 120 3.28 -2.00 1.75
C THR A 120 3.83 -0.58 1.80
N VAL A 121 2.98 0.36 2.18
CA VAL A 121 3.34 1.76 2.47
C VAL A 121 3.13 2.00 3.96
N TYR A 122 4.16 2.47 4.66
CA TYR A 122 4.13 2.65 6.12
C TYR A 122 4.70 3.99 6.55
N ARG A 123 4.15 4.54 7.62
CA ARG A 123 4.58 5.84 8.18
C ARG A 123 5.99 5.69 8.74
N ALA A 124 6.85 6.66 8.46
CA ALA A 124 8.24 6.63 8.94
C ALA A 124 8.32 6.67 10.47
N ASP A 125 7.46 7.44 11.12
CA ASP A 125 7.38 7.51 12.58
C ASP A 125 6.40 6.45 13.13
N ALA A 126 6.79 5.82 14.23
CA ALA A 126 5.89 5.02 15.06
C ALA A 126 4.86 5.91 15.77
N GLY A 127 3.86 5.28 16.38
CA GLY A 127 2.85 5.96 17.18
C GLY A 127 1.47 6.03 16.52
N ASN A 128 0.48 6.39 17.33
CA ASN A 128 -0.86 6.70 16.85
C ASN A 128 -0.80 7.83 15.82
N TRP A 129 -1.65 7.74 14.80
CA TRP A 129 -1.71 8.73 13.74
C TRP A 129 -3.13 8.86 13.22
N GLY A 130 -3.50 10.07 12.80
CA GLY A 130 -4.78 10.34 12.17
C GLY A 130 -4.59 11.40 11.10
N GLY A 131 -5.04 11.10 9.88
CA GLY A 131 -4.84 11.99 8.76
C GLY A 131 -5.37 11.41 7.45
N ASN A 132 -5.02 12.09 6.36
CA ASN A 132 -5.43 11.69 5.03
C ASN A 132 -4.21 11.40 4.17
N LEU A 133 -4.30 10.36 3.34
CA LEU A 133 -3.38 10.09 2.24
C LEU A 133 -4.11 10.34 0.91
N PHE A 134 -3.49 11.08 0.01
CA PHE A 134 -3.92 11.15 -1.37
C PHE A 134 -3.46 9.90 -2.12
N VAL A 135 -4.34 9.36 -2.95
CA VAL A 135 -3.96 8.44 -4.03
C VAL A 135 -3.68 9.32 -5.25
N VAL A 136 -2.45 9.27 -5.74
CA VAL A 136 -2.02 10.04 -6.91
C VAL A 136 -1.43 9.13 -7.97
N VAL A 137 -1.62 9.51 -9.23
CA VAL A 137 -1.05 8.82 -10.39
C VAL A 137 0.48 8.84 -10.31
N ASP A 138 1.11 7.68 -10.58
CA ASP A 138 2.55 7.49 -10.59
C ASP A 138 3.09 7.32 -12.03
N GLY A 139 3.67 8.38 -12.56
CA GLY A 139 4.03 8.53 -13.98
C GLY A 139 2.83 8.78 -14.88
N ASP A 140 3.05 9.27 -16.09
CA ASP A 140 1.94 9.49 -17.02
C ASP A 140 1.28 8.16 -17.44
N ASN A 141 -0.05 8.08 -17.27
CA ASN A 141 -0.90 6.92 -17.58
C ASN A 141 -2.02 7.30 -18.57
N VAL A 142 -1.77 8.30 -19.43
CA VAL A 142 -2.77 8.86 -20.36
C VAL A 142 -3.22 7.89 -21.46
N ASP A 143 -2.49 6.78 -21.65
CA ASP A 143 -2.79 5.71 -22.59
C ASP A 143 -3.78 4.69 -22.03
N LYS A 144 -4.10 4.71 -20.73
CA LYS A 144 -4.96 3.71 -20.11
C LYS A 144 -6.41 3.84 -20.57
N PRO A 145 -7.09 2.73 -20.92
CA PRO A 145 -8.42 2.77 -21.50
C PRO A 145 -9.46 3.33 -20.53
N ALA A 146 -10.59 3.80 -21.06
CA ALA A 146 -11.75 4.13 -20.24
C ALA A 146 -12.26 2.90 -19.47
N GLY A 147 -12.93 3.15 -18.34
CA GLY A 147 -13.50 2.12 -17.48
C GLY A 147 -13.44 2.47 -16.00
N SER A 148 -13.96 1.58 -15.17
CA SER A 148 -13.91 1.68 -13.71
C SER A 148 -12.69 0.96 -13.16
N TYR A 149 -11.99 1.62 -12.26
CA TYR A 149 -10.76 1.17 -11.65
C TYR A 149 -10.86 1.20 -10.13
N ILE A 150 -10.30 0.18 -9.47
CA ILE A 150 -10.41 -0.02 -8.01
C ILE A 150 -9.03 -0.27 -7.41
N LEU A 151 -8.77 0.35 -6.26
CA LEU A 151 -7.64 0.09 -5.39
C LEU A 151 -8.16 -0.27 -4.01
N ASN A 152 -7.76 -1.43 -3.50
CA ASN A 152 -8.00 -1.86 -2.13
C ASN A 152 -6.68 -1.91 -1.35
N LEU A 153 -6.68 -1.30 -0.17
CA LEU A 153 -5.56 -1.29 0.76
C LEU A 153 -6.01 -1.79 2.12
N ASP A 154 -5.35 -2.81 2.64
CA ASP A 154 -5.62 -3.34 3.98
C ASP A 154 -4.85 -2.53 5.03
N GLY A 155 -5.55 -2.06 6.06
CA GLY A 155 -4.95 -1.38 7.20
C GLY A 155 -4.25 -2.33 8.16
N GLY A 156 -3.11 -1.88 8.70
CA GLY A 156 -2.35 -2.62 9.69
C GLY A 156 -1.18 -1.81 10.21
N TYR A 157 -0.13 -2.52 10.62
CA TYR A 157 1.10 -1.91 11.09
C TYR A 157 2.34 -2.60 10.53
N TRP A 158 3.45 -1.86 10.49
CA TRP A 158 4.76 -2.34 10.10
C TRP A 158 5.66 -2.44 11.32
N THR A 159 6.34 -3.58 11.45
CA THR A 159 7.41 -3.80 12.42
C THR A 159 8.72 -3.82 11.67
N SER A 160 9.73 -3.12 12.17
CA SER A 160 11.10 -3.15 11.64
C SER A 160 11.92 -4.30 12.19
#